data_AF-A0A1C6AX58-F1
#
_entry.id   AF-A0A1C6AX58-F1
#
_cell.length_a   1.000
_cell.length_b   1.000
_cell.length_c   1.000
_cell.angle_alpha   90.00
_cell.angle_beta   90.00
_cell.angle_gamma   90.00
#
_symmetry.space_group_name_H-M   'P 1'
#
loop_
_entity.id
_entity.type
_entity.pdbx_description
1 polymer ?
#
loop_
_entity_poly.entity_id
_entity_poly.type
_entity_poly.pdbx_seq_one_letter_code
_entity_poly.pdbx_strand_id
1 'polypeptide(L)'
;MRILGLDYGSKTVGVAVSDPLGFTAQGVEIIRRKSENKMRQTLARIEELIAQYQVEEIVLGLPKNMNNTLGDRAEKSLELKETLERRTGLPVVMWDERLTTVSANRVLMETGVRRENRKEHVDEIAAVFILQGYLDYLANKNEETGR
;
A
#
# COMPACT_ATOMS: atom_id res chain seq x y z
N MET A 1 -6.69 -15.09 -7.57
CA MET A 1 -5.41 -14.66 -6.98
C MET A 1 -5.55 -13.21 -6.56
N ARG A 2 -5.05 -12.83 -5.38
CA ARG A 2 -5.18 -11.46 -4.86
C ARG A 2 -3.81 -10.87 -4.52
N ILE A 3 -3.73 -9.55 -4.59
CA ILE A 3 -2.55 -8.75 -4.25
C ILE A 3 -2.86 -7.92 -3.01
N LEU A 4 -1.94 -7.86 -2.05
CA LEU A 4 -2.07 -7.05 -0.84
C LEU A 4 -1.31 -5.74 -1.00
N GLY A 5 -1.99 -4.61 -0.79
CA GLY A 5 -1.38 -3.29 -0.74
C GLY A 5 -1.10 -2.85 0.69
N LEU A 6 0.08 -2.33 0.95
CA LEU A 6 0.50 -1.82 2.26
C LEU A 6 1.02 -0.38 2.15
N ASP A 7 0.51 0.48 3.02
CA ASP A 7 1.05 1.82 3.28
C ASP A 7 1.75 1.84 4.64
N TYR A 8 3.05 2.07 4.67
CA TYR A 8 3.85 2.00 5.89
C TYR A 8 4.08 3.38 6.51
N GLY A 9 3.16 3.78 7.39
CA GLY A 9 3.25 5.02 8.17
C GLY A 9 4.29 4.96 9.30
N SER A 10 4.25 5.92 10.22
CA SER A 10 5.09 5.90 11.44
C SER A 10 4.48 5.08 12.58
N LYS A 11 3.15 5.11 12.72
CA LYS A 11 2.40 4.41 13.78
C LYS A 11 1.29 3.50 13.24
N THR A 12 1.05 3.54 11.95
CA THR A 12 -0.03 2.81 11.28
C THR A 12 0.53 2.01 10.11
N VAL A 13 -0.18 0.97 9.72
CA VAL A 13 -0.02 0.32 8.42
C VAL A 13 -1.41 0.26 7.79
N GLY A 14 -1.61 1.02 6.72
CA GLY A 14 -2.82 0.91 5.91
C GLY A 14 -2.78 -0.38 5.11
N VAL A 15 -3.91 -1.09 5.02
CA VAL A 15 -4.00 -2.35 4.29
C VAL A 15 -5.13 -2.29 3.26
N ALA A 16 -4.80 -2.68 2.03
CA ALA A 16 -5.75 -2.85 0.95
C ALA A 16 -5.57 -4.23 0.30
N VAL A 17 -6.59 -4.73 -0.38
CA VAL A 17 -6.53 -5.99 -1.14
C VAL A 17 -7.17 -5.80 -2.51
N SER A 18 -6.65 -6.49 -3.51
CA SER A 18 -7.27 -6.50 -4.84
C SER A 18 -8.52 -7.37 -4.86
N ASP A 19 -9.41 -7.10 -5.80
CA ASP A 19 -10.41 -8.09 -6.18
C ASP A 19 -9.74 -9.33 -6.84
N PRO A 20 -10.44 -10.46 -6.98
CA PRO A 20 -9.89 -11.69 -7.57
C PRO A 20 -9.51 -11.60 -9.05
N LEU A 21 -10.04 -10.61 -9.78
CA LEU A 21 -9.76 -10.33 -11.19
C LEU A 21 -8.56 -9.39 -11.35
N GLY A 22 -8.14 -8.71 -10.27
CA GLY A 22 -7.01 -7.79 -10.28
C GLY A 22 -7.34 -6.41 -10.87
N PHE A 23 -8.60 -6.00 -10.87
CA PHE A 23 -9.01 -4.71 -11.46
C PHE A 23 -9.08 -3.56 -10.46
N THR A 24 -9.55 -3.84 -9.25
CA THR A 24 -9.84 -2.83 -8.23
C THR A 24 -9.18 -3.16 -6.91
N ALA A 25 -8.76 -2.11 -6.21
CA ALA A 25 -8.26 -2.18 -4.84
C ALA A 25 -9.37 -1.81 -3.84
N GLN A 26 -9.41 -2.50 -2.71
CA GLN A 26 -10.37 -2.26 -1.62
C GLN A 26 -9.63 -2.14 -0.29
N GLY A 27 -9.95 -1.10 0.49
CA GLY A 27 -9.42 -0.93 1.83
C GLY A 27 -9.93 -2.02 2.78
N VAL A 28 -9.03 -2.61 3.56
CA VAL A 28 -9.37 -3.67 4.51
C VAL A 28 -9.39 -3.13 5.94
N GLU A 29 -8.26 -2.61 6.40
CA GLU A 29 -8.14 -2.04 7.74
C GLU A 29 -6.89 -1.17 7.88
N ILE A 30 -6.76 -0.51 9.04
CA ILE A 30 -5.56 0.21 9.45
C ILE A 30 -5.01 -0.45 10.71
N ILE A 31 -3.88 -1.13 10.57
CA ILE A 31 -3.19 -1.78 11.68
C ILE A 31 -2.46 -0.70 12.49
N ARG A 32 -2.92 -0.44 13.70
CA ARG A 32 -2.31 0.56 14.60
C ARG A 32 -1.23 -0.08 15.47
N ARG A 33 0.00 0.45 15.40
CA ARG A 33 1.12 0.06 16.27
C ARG A 33 0.97 0.72 17.63
N LYS A 34 1.00 -0.09 18.68
CA LYS A 34 1.04 0.40 20.08
C LYS A 34 2.40 1.03 20.44
N SER A 35 3.49 0.63 19.78
CA SER A 35 4.82 1.27 19.83
C SER A 35 5.70 0.79 18.67
N GLU A 36 6.77 1.52 18.32
CA GLU A 36 7.72 1.13 17.25
C GLU A 36 8.35 -0.26 17.50
N ASN A 37 8.63 -0.61 18.77
CA ASN A 37 9.23 -1.89 19.15
C ASN A 37 8.28 -3.11 19.05
N LYS A 38 7.01 -2.93 18.63
CA LYS A 38 6.00 -4.00 18.55
C LYS A 38 5.66 -4.42 17.12
N MET A 39 6.65 -4.38 16.21
CA MET A 39 6.48 -4.80 14.82
C MET A 39 5.95 -6.24 14.68
N ARG A 40 6.30 -7.13 15.61
CA ARG A 40 5.85 -8.55 15.59
C ARG A 40 4.33 -8.71 15.52
N GLN A 41 3.56 -7.85 16.20
CA GLN A 41 2.08 -7.93 16.17
C GLN A 41 1.53 -7.44 14.83
N THR A 42 2.16 -6.42 14.24
CA THR A 42 1.79 -5.92 12.91
C THR A 42 2.05 -6.96 11.84
N LEU A 43 3.22 -7.60 11.87
CA LEU A 43 3.58 -8.66 10.94
C LEU A 43 2.65 -9.88 11.07
N ALA A 44 2.33 -10.30 12.31
CA ALA A 44 1.37 -11.39 12.53
C ALA A 44 -0.01 -11.09 11.93
N ARG A 45 -0.49 -9.85 12.08
CA ARG A 45 -1.77 -9.45 11.48
C ARG A 45 -1.71 -9.44 9.95
N ILE A 46 -0.59 -9.01 9.36
CA ILE A 46 -0.38 -9.09 7.91
C ILE A 46 -0.39 -10.55 7.44
N GLU A 47 0.27 -11.46 8.16
CA GLU A 47 0.28 -12.90 7.86
C GLU A 47 -1.15 -13.51 7.91
N GLU A 48 -1.96 -13.12 8.89
CA GLU A 48 -3.38 -13.52 8.98
C GLU A 48 -4.18 -13.04 7.75
N LEU A 49 -3.99 -11.79 7.33
CA LEU A 49 -4.67 -11.22 6.17
C LEU A 49 -4.23 -11.89 4.87
N ILE A 50 -2.94 -12.19 4.72
CA ILE A 50 -2.40 -12.95 3.58
C ILE A 50 -3.10 -14.31 3.46
N ALA A 51 -3.22 -15.03 4.57
CA ALA A 51 -3.90 -16.32 4.60
C ALA A 51 -5.40 -16.20 4.32
N GLN A 52 -6.07 -15.20 4.93
CA GLN A 52 -7.50 -14.96 4.77
C GLN A 52 -7.89 -14.66 3.31
N TYR A 53 -7.10 -13.81 2.63
CA TYR A 53 -7.40 -13.37 1.27
C TYR A 53 -6.73 -14.20 0.17
N GLN A 54 -5.90 -15.18 0.54
CA GLN A 54 -5.10 -16.00 -0.37
C GLN A 54 -4.23 -15.12 -1.27
N VAL A 55 -3.43 -14.27 -0.61
CA VAL A 55 -2.55 -13.31 -1.28
C VAL A 55 -1.32 -14.02 -1.85
N GLU A 56 -0.95 -13.66 -3.07
CA GLU A 56 0.23 -14.22 -3.77
C GLU A 56 1.34 -13.19 -3.99
N GLU A 57 1.04 -11.90 -3.87
CA GLU A 57 2.00 -10.80 -4.03
C GLU A 57 1.66 -9.64 -3.09
N ILE A 58 2.69 -8.96 -2.60
CA ILE A 58 2.55 -7.77 -1.75
C ILE A 58 3.10 -6.56 -2.48
N VAL A 59 2.36 -5.47 -2.45
CA VAL A 59 2.76 -4.15 -2.94
C VAL A 59 2.96 -3.24 -1.73
N LEU A 60 4.18 -2.78 -1.53
CA LEU A 60 4.54 -1.89 -0.44
C LEU A 60 4.86 -0.50 -0.97
N GLY A 61 4.21 0.51 -0.40
CA GLY A 61 4.49 1.90 -0.72
C GLY A 61 5.93 2.30 -0.44
N LEU A 62 6.50 3.09 -1.35
CA LEU A 62 7.83 3.67 -1.26
C LEU A 62 7.74 5.20 -1.28
N PRO A 63 7.89 5.87 -0.12
CA PRO A 63 7.83 7.32 -0.05
C PRO A 63 9.14 7.92 -0.59
N LYS A 64 9.16 8.24 -1.88
CA LYS A 64 10.29 8.95 -2.50
C LYS A 64 10.11 10.46 -2.39
N ASN A 65 11.23 11.16 -2.18
CA ASN A 65 11.22 12.62 -2.26
C ASN A 65 10.99 13.08 -3.71
N MET A 66 10.51 14.31 -3.88
CA MET A 66 10.24 14.90 -5.19
C MET A 66 11.49 15.02 -6.07
N ASN A 67 12.69 15.07 -5.46
CA ASN A 67 13.98 15.06 -6.14
C ASN A 67 14.55 13.64 -6.36
N ASN A 68 13.73 12.59 -6.24
CA ASN A 68 14.11 11.17 -6.32
C ASN A 68 15.06 10.65 -5.23
N THR A 69 15.38 11.44 -4.19
CA THR A 69 16.18 10.91 -3.08
C THR A 69 15.34 10.03 -2.16
N LEU A 70 15.99 9.06 -1.52
CA LEU A 70 15.40 8.27 -0.43
C LEU A 70 15.68 9.00 0.89
N GLY A 71 14.66 9.11 1.73
CA GLY A 71 14.83 9.56 3.13
C GLY A 71 14.65 8.40 4.10
N ASP A 72 14.79 8.66 5.39
CA ASP A 72 14.71 7.64 6.47
C ASP A 72 13.46 6.76 6.40
N ARG A 73 12.32 7.30 5.94
CA ARG A 73 11.08 6.53 5.76
C ARG A 73 11.16 5.51 4.63
N ALA A 74 11.86 5.84 3.55
CA ALA A 74 12.06 4.92 2.44
C ALA A 74 12.97 3.76 2.87
N GLU A 75 14.04 4.04 3.63
CA GLU A 75 14.91 3.00 4.20
C GLU A 75 14.13 2.04 5.11
N LYS A 76 13.31 2.57 6.03
CA LYS A 76 12.47 1.72 6.88
C LYS A 76 11.44 0.88 6.08
N SER A 77 10.99 1.38 4.93
CA SER A 77 10.09 0.63 4.04
C SER A 77 10.83 -0.50 3.33
N LEU A 78 12.10 -0.29 2.96
CA LEU A 78 12.97 -1.35 2.41
C LEU A 78 13.30 -2.42 3.47
N GLU A 79 13.56 -2.03 4.72
CA GLU A 79 13.74 -3.01 5.81
C GLU A 79 12.47 -3.84 6.05
N LEU A 80 11.30 -3.21 5.97
CA LEU A 80 10.02 -3.89 6.08
C LEU A 80 9.82 -4.86 4.92
N LYS A 81 10.18 -4.47 3.69
CA LYS A 81 10.17 -5.34 2.52
C LYS A 81 10.92 -6.65 2.79
N GLU A 82 12.19 -6.57 3.16
CA GLU A 82 13.02 -7.75 3.44
C GLU A 82 12.43 -8.62 4.56
N THR A 83 11.83 -7.98 5.56
CA THR A 83 11.18 -8.68 6.66
C THR A 83 9.94 -9.43 6.21
N LEU A 84 9.11 -8.81 5.36
CA LEU A 84 7.92 -9.44 4.80
C LEU A 84 8.30 -10.62 3.88
N GLU A 85 9.27 -10.44 2.99
CA GLU A 85 9.76 -11.50 2.10
C GLU A 85 10.26 -12.70 2.91
N ARG A 86 11.11 -12.48 3.93
CA ARG A 86 11.63 -13.57 4.78
C ARG A 86 10.56 -14.31 5.56
N ARG A 87 9.52 -13.62 6.01
CA ARG A 87 8.48 -14.21 6.87
C ARG A 87 7.39 -14.91 6.08
N THR A 88 6.98 -14.33 4.96
CA THR A 88 5.83 -14.80 4.19
C THR A 88 6.25 -15.69 3.01
N GLY A 89 7.48 -15.55 2.53
CA GLY A 89 7.94 -16.19 1.29
C GLY A 89 7.31 -15.60 0.03
N LEU A 90 6.53 -14.53 0.14
CA LEU A 90 5.88 -13.86 -0.98
C LEU A 90 6.77 -12.77 -1.58
N PRO A 91 6.68 -12.52 -2.90
CA PRO A 91 7.34 -11.38 -3.52
C PRO A 91 6.75 -10.07 -2.97
N VAL A 92 7.64 -9.10 -2.69
CA VAL A 92 7.25 -7.75 -2.28
C VAL A 92 7.76 -6.73 -3.29
N VAL A 93 6.81 -6.08 -3.98
CA VAL A 93 7.06 -5.03 -4.96
C VAL A 93 7.02 -3.67 -4.26
N MET A 94 8.05 -2.86 -4.47
CA MET A 94 8.06 -1.48 -3.99
C MET A 94 7.38 -0.56 -5.02
N TRP A 95 6.37 0.18 -4.59
CA TRP A 95 5.59 1.05 -5.47
C TRP A 95 5.74 2.52 -5.13
N ASP A 96 5.89 3.37 -6.15
CA ASP A 96 6.17 4.79 -5.96
C ASP A 96 4.91 5.57 -5.55
N GLU A 97 4.93 6.18 -4.37
CA GLU A 97 3.77 6.88 -3.79
C GLU A 97 3.55 8.31 -4.35
N ARG A 98 4.46 8.86 -5.17
CA ARG A 98 4.45 10.31 -5.48
C ARG A 98 3.19 10.80 -6.20
N LEU A 99 2.49 9.94 -6.93
CA LEU A 99 1.27 10.29 -7.67
C LEU A 99 -0.01 10.11 -6.84
N THR A 100 0.04 9.40 -5.72
CA THR A 100 -1.16 9.04 -4.95
C THR A 100 -1.74 10.25 -4.22
N THR A 101 -0.89 11.15 -3.68
CA THR A 101 -1.36 12.28 -2.87
C THR A 101 -2.13 13.32 -3.68
N VAL A 102 -1.68 13.64 -4.92
CA VAL A 102 -2.36 14.63 -5.77
C VAL A 102 -3.70 14.10 -6.27
N SER A 103 -3.72 12.85 -6.75
CA SER A 103 -4.93 12.18 -7.21
C SER A 103 -5.92 11.95 -6.06
N ALA A 104 -5.45 11.53 -4.88
CA ALA A 104 -6.29 11.38 -3.68
C ALA A 104 -6.93 12.70 -3.25
N ASN A 105 -6.17 13.80 -3.25
CA ASN A 105 -6.72 15.11 -2.92
C ASN A 105 -7.79 15.56 -3.91
N ARG A 106 -7.66 15.21 -5.19
CA ARG A 106 -8.67 15.49 -6.23
C ARG A 106 -9.95 14.71 -6.00
N VAL A 107 -9.85 13.40 -5.74
CA VAL A 107 -11.01 12.54 -5.42
C VAL A 107 -11.73 13.03 -4.15
N LEU A 108 -10.98 13.45 -3.13
CA LEU A 108 -11.57 14.00 -1.90
C LEU A 108 -12.21 15.38 -2.08
N MET A 109 -11.75 16.16 -3.06
CA MET A 109 -12.43 17.40 -3.47
C MET A 109 -13.77 17.10 -4.13
N GLU A 110 -13.79 16.15 -5.06
CA GLU A 110 -14.97 15.78 -5.86
C GLU A 110 -16.06 15.12 -4.99
N THR A 111 -15.67 14.40 -3.95
CA THR A 111 -16.59 13.76 -2.98
C THR A 111 -17.09 14.70 -1.87
N GLY A 112 -16.70 15.98 -1.88
CA GLY A 112 -17.20 17.00 -0.94
C GLY A 112 -16.61 16.93 0.46
N VAL A 113 -15.51 16.19 0.66
CA VAL A 113 -14.83 16.12 1.96
C VAL A 113 -14.23 17.49 2.32
N ARG A 114 -14.59 17.99 3.50
CA ARG A 114 -14.07 19.26 4.04
C ARG A 114 -12.55 19.23 4.14
N ARG A 115 -11.91 20.34 3.75
CA ARG A 115 -10.44 20.45 3.67
C ARG A 115 -9.71 20.04 4.96
N GLU A 116 -10.31 20.35 6.11
CA GLU A 116 -9.81 19.98 7.44
C GLU A 116 -9.73 18.46 7.68
N ASN A 117 -10.64 17.69 7.10
CA ASN A 117 -10.72 16.23 7.28
C ASN A 117 -9.97 15.44 6.19
N ARG A 118 -9.55 16.10 5.11
CA ARG A 118 -8.94 15.42 3.96
C ARG A 118 -7.69 14.66 4.33
N LYS A 119 -6.85 15.21 5.22
CA LYS A 119 -5.60 14.55 5.59
C LYS A 119 -5.84 13.19 6.24
N GLU A 120 -6.81 13.13 7.16
CA GLU A 120 -7.21 11.87 7.79
C GLU A 120 -7.75 10.88 6.76
N HIS A 121 -8.62 11.35 5.85
CA HIS A 121 -9.16 10.49 4.80
C HIS A 121 -8.08 10.02 3.81
N VAL A 122 -7.09 10.86 3.47
CA VAL A 122 -5.94 10.49 2.64
C VAL A 122 -5.16 9.36 3.30
N ASP A 123 -4.88 9.47 4.60
CA ASP A 123 -4.16 8.43 5.34
C ASP A 123 -4.97 7.11 5.38
N GLU A 124 -6.31 7.17 5.42
CA GLU A 124 -7.16 5.97 5.38
C GLU A 124 -7.18 5.26 4.02
N ILE A 125 -7.04 6.01 2.92
CA ILE A 125 -7.13 5.50 1.55
C ILE A 125 -5.77 5.32 0.86
N ALA A 126 -4.66 5.65 1.53
CA ALA A 126 -3.31 5.61 0.95
C ALA A 126 -2.96 4.22 0.39
N ALA A 127 -3.21 3.15 1.17
CA ALA A 127 -2.96 1.77 0.73
C ALA A 127 -3.80 1.38 -0.51
N VAL A 128 -5.02 1.91 -0.62
CA VAL A 128 -5.90 1.69 -1.78
C VAL A 128 -5.30 2.33 -3.03
N PHE A 129 -4.84 3.57 -2.93
CA PHE A 129 -4.21 4.25 -4.08
C PHE A 129 -2.89 3.62 -4.51
N ILE A 130 -2.07 3.19 -3.54
CA ILE A 130 -0.83 2.45 -3.82
C ILE A 130 -1.17 1.20 -4.64
N LEU A 131 -2.11 0.40 -4.15
CA LEU A 131 -2.48 -0.84 -4.82
C LEU A 131 -3.15 -0.60 -6.17
N GLN A 132 -4.10 0.33 -6.25
CA GLN A 132 -4.79 0.65 -7.51
C GLN A 132 -3.79 1.11 -8.57
N GLY A 133 -2.86 1.99 -8.23
CA GLY A 133 -1.84 2.46 -9.17
C GLY A 133 -0.98 1.32 -9.72
N TYR A 134 -0.67 0.32 -8.89
CA TYR A 134 0.04 -0.87 -9.33
C TYR A 134 -0.81 -1.78 -10.24
N LEU A 135 -2.08 -2.00 -9.89
CA LEU A 135 -3.01 -2.77 -10.73
C LEU A 135 -3.19 -2.13 -12.11
N ASP A 136 -3.36 -0.81 -12.15
CA ASP A 136 -3.48 -0.05 -13.40
C ASP A 136 -2.21 -0.18 -14.27
N TYR A 137 -1.04 -0.16 -13.64
CA TYR A 137 0.23 -0.40 -14.33
C TYR A 137 0.31 -1.82 -14.93
N LEU A 138 -0.10 -2.84 -14.17
CA LEU A 138 -0.13 -4.22 -14.67
C LEU A 138 -1.11 -4.37 -15.84
N ALA A 139 -2.30 -3.75 -15.75
CA ALA A 139 -3.29 -3.77 -16.82
C ALA A 139 -2.72 -3.19 -18.12
N ASN A 140 -2.12 -1.99 -18.06
CA ASN A 140 -1.52 -1.35 -19.23
C ASN A 140 -0.36 -2.16 -19.84
N LYS A 141 0.50 -2.76 -19.00
CA LYS A 141 1.61 -3.60 -19.45
C LYS A 141 1.13 -4.86 -20.19
N ASN A 142 0.04 -5.47 -19.72
CA ASN A 142 -0.54 -6.65 -20.36
C ASN A 142 -1.13 -6.31 -21.73
N GLU A 143 -1.73 -5.11 -21.90
CA GLU A 143 -2.21 -4.64 -23.20
C GLU A 143 -1.09 -4.42 -24.22
N GLU A 144 0.08 -3.92 -23.78
CA GLU A 144 1.26 -3.73 -24.63
C GLU A 144 1.91 -5.05 -25.05
N THR A 145 1.86 -6.08 -24.19
CA THR A 145 2.47 -7.39 -24.45
C THR A 145 1.54 -8.30 -25.29
N GLY A 146 0.24 -7.99 -25.33
CA GLY A 146 -0.76 -8.72 -26.11
C GLY A 146 -0.97 -8.22 -27.55
N ARG A 147 -0.16 -7.25 -28.02
CA ARG A 147 -0.09 -6.78 -29.41
C ARG A 147 1.15 -7.31 -30.10
#